data_AF-K1RRT8-F1
#
_entry.id   AF-K1RRT8-F1
#
_cell.length_a   1.000
_cell.length_b   1.000
_cell.length_c   1.000
_cell.angle_alpha   90.00
_cell.angle_beta   90.00
_cell.angle_gamma   90.00
#
_symmetry.space_group_name_H-M   'P 1'
#
loop_
_entity.id
_entity.type
_entity.pdbx_description
1 polymer ?
#
loop_
_entity_poly.entity_id
_entity_poly.type
_entity_poly.pdbx_seq_one_letter_code
_entity_poly.pdbx_strand_id
1 'polypeptide(L)'
;MDPKPENNIILTQSEGLMLNGRPKNPANARNKNVLVVGGSGSGKTRFFIKPNLMQMHSSYVVTDPKGTVLVECGKMLQRGTPKLDKDGKPVRNEKGKIIYEPYKIRVFNTINFQKSMHFNPFAYIHSEKDILKIVTTLIANTKGEGKAGDDFWV
;
A
#
# COMPACT_ATOMS: atom_id res chain seq x y z
N MET A 1 -21.19 6.36 -0.11
CA MET A 1 -19.85 6.98 -0.05
C MET A 1 -19.73 7.78 1.23
N ASP A 2 -18.52 7.97 1.74
CA ASP A 2 -18.28 8.96 2.79
C ASP A 2 -18.51 10.35 2.20
N PRO A 3 -19.20 11.27 2.90
CA PRO A 3 -19.36 12.64 2.43
C PRO A 3 -18.03 13.38 2.23
N LYS A 4 -16.97 12.99 2.95
CA LYS A 4 -15.63 13.53 2.79
C LYS A 4 -14.88 12.75 1.71
N PRO A 5 -14.56 13.34 0.54
CA PRO A 5 -13.94 12.62 -0.57
C PRO A 5 -12.65 11.89 -0.18
N GLU A 6 -11.84 12.47 0.70
CA GLU A 6 -10.57 11.91 1.21
C GLU A 6 -10.74 10.58 1.98
N ASN A 7 -11.94 10.27 2.46
CA ASN A 7 -12.26 9.03 3.16
C ASN A 7 -12.77 7.92 2.22
N ASN A 8 -12.68 8.13 0.90
CA ASN A 8 -13.08 7.16 -0.09
C ASN A 8 -11.89 6.73 -0.95
N ILE A 9 -11.85 5.45 -1.29
CA ILE A 9 -11.09 4.94 -2.43
C ILE A 9 -11.74 5.52 -3.69
N ILE A 10 -10.94 6.16 -4.53
CA ILE A 10 -11.39 6.73 -5.80
C ILE A 10 -11.64 5.59 -6.80
N LEU A 11 -12.86 5.48 -7.32
CA LEU A 11 -13.22 4.53 -8.37
C LEU A 11 -13.43 5.25 -9.71
N THR A 12 -14.26 6.28 -9.72
CA THR A 12 -14.59 7.09 -10.90
C THR A 12 -14.71 8.57 -10.48
N GLN A 13 -15.24 9.43 -11.36
CA GLN A 13 -15.56 10.81 -11.02
C GLN A 13 -16.72 10.93 -10.02
N SER A 14 -17.72 10.03 -10.10
CA SER A 14 -18.96 10.09 -9.32
C SER A 14 -19.06 8.99 -8.26
N GLU A 15 -18.29 7.92 -8.37
CA GLU A 15 -18.31 6.78 -7.46
C GLU A 15 -17.00 6.62 -6.69
N GLY A 16 -17.14 6.19 -5.43
CA GLY A 16 -16.06 5.91 -4.51
C GLY A 16 -16.46 4.89 -3.46
N LEU A 17 -15.48 4.36 -2.74
CA LEU A 17 -15.70 3.33 -1.73
C LEU A 17 -15.20 3.78 -0.37
N MET A 18 -16.13 3.95 0.57
CA MET A 18 -15.82 4.45 1.91
C MET A 18 -14.87 3.52 2.67
N LEU A 19 -13.85 4.10 3.28
CA LEU A 19 -12.85 3.36 4.06
C LEU A 19 -13.35 2.92 5.42
N ASN A 20 -14.30 3.64 6.03
CA ASN A 20 -14.89 3.27 7.31
C ASN A 20 -15.61 1.90 7.21
N GLY A 21 -15.32 0.98 8.12
CA GLY A 21 -15.97 -0.34 8.19
C GLY A 21 -17.36 -0.34 8.81
N ARG A 22 -17.79 0.78 9.40
CA ARG A 22 -19.06 0.88 10.13
C ARG A 22 -19.84 2.12 9.68
N PRO A 23 -20.48 2.09 8.49
CA PRO A 23 -21.37 3.16 8.07
C PRO A 23 -22.53 3.32 9.06
N LYS A 24 -23.06 4.56 9.19
CA LYS A 24 -24.27 4.84 9.99
C LYS A 24 -25.47 4.00 9.54
N ASN A 25 -25.59 3.79 8.22
CA ASN A 25 -26.57 2.87 7.65
C ASN A 25 -25.87 1.55 7.29
N PRO A 26 -26.16 0.43 7.99
CA PRO A 26 -25.56 -0.87 7.72
C PRO A 26 -25.74 -1.37 6.28
N ALA A 27 -26.81 -0.95 5.58
CA ALA A 27 -27.03 -1.32 4.18
C ALA A 27 -25.93 -0.79 3.23
N ASN A 28 -25.18 0.22 3.67
CA ASN A 28 -24.05 0.79 2.94
C ASN A 28 -22.70 0.13 3.28
N ALA A 29 -22.69 -0.91 4.12
CA ALA A 29 -21.49 -1.70 4.37
C ALA A 29 -21.20 -2.55 3.12
N ARG A 30 -20.12 -2.20 2.40
CA ARG A 30 -19.71 -2.88 1.16
C ARG A 30 -18.37 -3.57 1.34
N ASN A 31 -18.15 -4.61 0.55
CA ASN A 31 -16.83 -5.21 0.38
C ASN A 31 -15.88 -4.14 -0.17
N LYS A 32 -14.65 -4.09 0.36
CA LYS A 32 -13.64 -3.06 0.05
C LYS A 32 -12.63 -3.50 -1.00
N ASN A 33 -12.69 -4.75 -1.45
CA ASN A 33 -11.83 -5.25 -2.50
C ASN A 33 -12.27 -4.66 -3.84
N VAL A 34 -11.31 -4.13 -4.58
CA VAL A 34 -11.52 -3.56 -5.92
C VAL A 34 -10.70 -4.35 -6.92
N LEU A 35 -11.36 -4.84 -7.98
CA LEU A 35 -10.71 -5.47 -9.12
C LEU A 35 -10.71 -4.49 -10.30
N VAL A 36 -9.52 -4.18 -10.81
CA VAL A 36 -9.35 -3.29 -11.97
C VAL A 36 -8.79 -4.09 -13.14
N VAL A 37 -9.59 -4.23 -14.19
CA VAL A 37 -9.23 -4.98 -15.40
C VAL A 37 -8.96 -4.02 -16.55
N GLY A 38 -7.93 -4.30 -17.34
CA GLY A 38 -7.62 -3.55 -18.54
C GLY A 38 -6.39 -4.11 -19.25
N GLY A 39 -6.30 -3.92 -20.57
CA GLY A 39 -5.19 -4.39 -21.38
C GLY A 39 -3.83 -3.77 -21.00
N SER A 40 -2.75 -4.25 -21.63
CA SER A 40 -1.46 -3.57 -21.53
C SER A 40 -1.57 -2.14 -22.07
N GLY A 41 -0.88 -1.19 -21.45
CA GLY A 41 -0.94 0.23 -21.85
C GLY A 41 -2.23 0.98 -21.47
N SER A 42 -3.25 0.32 -20.92
CA SER A 42 -4.54 0.98 -20.56
C SER A 42 -4.46 1.99 -19.41
N GLY A 43 -3.27 2.22 -18.85
CA GLY A 43 -3.04 3.24 -17.83
C GLY A 43 -3.52 2.89 -16.41
N LYS A 44 -3.78 1.62 -16.08
CA LYS A 44 -4.21 1.19 -14.72
C LYS A 44 -3.42 1.84 -13.58
N THR A 45 -2.09 1.83 -13.68
CA THR A 45 -1.23 2.47 -12.68
C THR A 45 -1.44 3.99 -12.63
N ARG A 46 -1.54 4.65 -13.79
CA ARG A 46 -1.67 6.11 -13.90
C ARG A 46 -3.04 6.61 -13.43
N PHE A 47 -4.11 5.91 -13.78
CA PHE A 47 -5.48 6.37 -13.57
C PHE A 47 -6.13 5.82 -12.29
N PHE A 48 -5.65 4.70 -11.75
CA PHE A 48 -6.24 4.12 -10.53
C PHE A 48 -5.26 4.08 -9.35
N ILE A 49 -4.09 3.46 -9.53
CA ILE A 49 -3.14 3.25 -8.41
C ILE A 49 -2.55 4.58 -7.93
N LYS A 50 -2.01 5.40 -8.83
CA LYS A 50 -1.37 6.68 -8.46
C LYS A 50 -2.34 7.64 -7.78
N PRO A 51 -3.56 7.92 -8.30
CA PRO A 51 -4.49 8.82 -7.61
C PRO A 51 -4.81 8.36 -6.18
N ASN A 52 -5.07 7.07 -5.97
CA ASN A 52 -5.34 6.51 -4.65
C ASN A 52 -4.11 6.58 -3.70
N LEU A 53 -2.88 6.42 -4.21
CA LEU A 53 -1.67 6.64 -3.42
C LEU A 53 -1.46 8.13 -3.09
N MET A 54 -1.79 9.02 -4.01
CA MET A 54 -1.65 10.47 -3.87
C MET A 54 -2.63 11.08 -2.88
N GLN A 55 -3.74 10.39 -2.56
CA GLN A 55 -4.62 10.81 -1.47
C GLN A 55 -3.94 10.73 -0.10
N MET A 56 -2.94 9.86 0.09
CA MET A 56 -2.18 9.75 1.35
C MET A 56 -3.05 9.60 2.61
N HIS A 57 -4.16 8.86 2.50
CA HIS A 57 -5.14 8.70 3.59
C HIS A 57 -4.98 7.38 4.37
N SER A 58 -4.09 6.47 3.93
CA SER A 58 -3.96 5.11 4.47
C SER A 58 -2.50 4.67 4.57
N SER A 59 -2.26 3.54 5.25
CA SER A 59 -1.03 2.77 5.08
C SER A 59 -1.11 1.94 3.80
N TYR A 60 -0.03 1.89 3.03
CA TYR A 60 0.00 1.22 1.73
C TYR A 60 1.04 0.10 1.70
N VAL A 61 0.67 -1.02 1.08
CA VAL A 61 1.59 -2.06 0.63
C VAL A 61 1.41 -2.17 -0.88
N VAL A 62 2.49 -1.98 -1.64
CA VAL A 62 2.45 -1.90 -3.10
C VAL A 62 3.43 -2.88 -3.68
N THR A 63 2.95 -3.75 -4.57
CA THR A 63 3.81 -4.52 -5.47
C THR A 63 4.13 -3.66 -6.67
N ASP A 64 5.42 -3.31 -6.86
CA ASP A 64 5.88 -2.43 -7.93
C ASP A 64 6.91 -3.14 -8.83
N PRO A 65 6.48 -4.07 -9.71
CA PRO A 65 7.39 -4.88 -10.53
C PRO A 65 8.31 -4.05 -11.44
N LYS A 66 7.88 -2.84 -11.82
CA LYS A 66 8.65 -1.94 -12.70
C LYS A 66 9.45 -0.90 -11.92
N GLY A 67 9.26 -0.79 -10.61
CA GLY A 67 9.89 0.24 -9.78
C GLY A 67 9.41 1.68 -10.06
N THR A 68 8.41 1.86 -10.92
CA THR A 68 7.97 3.19 -11.37
C THR A 68 7.18 3.92 -10.31
N VAL A 69 6.36 3.20 -9.53
CA VAL A 69 5.50 3.82 -8.50
C VAL A 69 6.36 4.46 -7.41
N LEU A 70 7.41 3.76 -6.96
CA LEU A 70 8.33 4.31 -5.98
C LEU A 70 9.05 5.57 -6.50
N VAL A 71 9.51 5.56 -7.76
CA VAL A 71 10.22 6.69 -8.37
C VAL A 71 9.30 7.91 -8.51
N GLU A 72 8.06 7.70 -8.93
CA GLU A 72 7.13 8.78 -9.27
C GLU A 72 6.38 9.34 -8.06
N CYS A 73 6.03 8.50 -7.08
CA CYS A 73 5.26 8.90 -5.90
C CYS A 73 6.09 8.99 -4.62
N GLY A 74 7.28 8.38 -4.58
CA GLY A 74 8.07 8.21 -3.34
C GLY A 74 8.45 9.52 -2.67
N LYS A 75 8.89 10.54 -3.43
CA LYS A 75 9.23 11.86 -2.86
C LYS A 75 8.02 12.55 -2.24
N MET A 76 6.84 12.41 -2.85
CA MET A 76 5.60 12.96 -2.31
C MET A 76 5.20 12.24 -1.02
N LEU A 77 5.27 10.90 -0.98
CA LEU A 77 5.00 10.11 0.22
C LEU A 77 6.01 10.44 1.35
N GLN A 78 7.29 10.59 1.01
CA GLN A 78 8.34 10.96 1.96
C GLN A 78 8.10 12.35 2.57
N ARG A 79 7.49 13.27 1.82
CA ARG A 79 7.04 14.56 2.34
C ARG A 79 5.79 14.40 3.21
N GLY A 80 4.81 13.61 2.76
CA GLY A 80 3.56 13.38 3.46
C GLY A 80 2.53 14.50 3.33
N THR A 81 1.44 14.39 4.07
CA THR A 81 0.37 15.38 4.14
C THR A 81 0.70 16.49 5.14
N PRO A 82 0.18 17.72 4.97
CA PRO A 82 0.23 18.73 6.02
C PRO A 82 -0.47 18.23 7.28
N LYS A 83 0.16 18.43 8.44
CA LYS A 83 -0.50 18.22 9.72
C LYS A 83 -1.61 19.25 9.87
N LEU A 84 -2.83 18.79 10.10
CA LEU A 84 -3.99 19.66 10.27
C LEU A 84 -4.30 19.87 11.76
N ASP A 85 -4.82 21.06 12.10
CA ASP A 85 -5.40 21.34 13.41
C ASP A 85 -6.84 20.81 13.51
N LYS A 86 -7.51 21.08 14.64
CA LYS A 86 -8.90 20.67 14.89
C LYS A 86 -9.90 21.28 13.90
N ASP A 87 -9.54 22.40 13.28
CA ASP A 87 -10.37 23.14 12.32
C ASP A 87 -10.02 22.79 10.86
N GLY A 88 -9.10 21.84 10.64
CA GLY A 88 -8.68 21.39 9.32
C GLY A 88 -7.66 22.32 8.63
N LYS A 89 -7.04 23.25 9.34
CA LYS A 89 -6.03 24.16 8.78
C LYS A 89 -4.62 23.60 8.98
N PRO A 90 -3.68 23.83 8.05
CA PRO A 90 -2.30 23.38 8.20
C PRO A 90 -1.59 24.03 9.38
N VAL A 91 -1.05 23.20 10.28
CA VAL A 91 -0.24 23.64 11.42
C VAL A 91 1.09 24.18 10.93
N ARG A 92 1.49 25.34 11.45
CA ARG A 92 2.77 25.98 11.15
C ARG A 92 3.68 25.96 12.37
N ASN A 93 4.99 25.87 12.13
CA ASN A 93 5.98 26.05 13.17
C ASN A 93 6.19 27.55 13.51
N GLU A 94 7.04 27.83 14.51
CA GLU A 94 7.41 29.18 14.94
C GLU A 94 7.99 30.06 13.80
N LYS A 95 8.55 29.43 12.76
CA LYS A 95 9.10 30.09 11.57
C LYS A 95 8.08 30.25 10.44
N GLY A 96 6.80 29.96 10.68
CA GLY A 96 5.71 30.08 9.71
C GLY A 96 5.65 28.99 8.63
N LYS A 97 6.50 27.94 8.69
CA LYS A 97 6.52 26.81 7.75
C LYS A 97 5.53 25.72 8.16
N ILE A 98 4.82 25.16 7.18
CA ILE A 98 3.87 24.06 7.39
C ILE A 98 4.60 22.81 7.89
N ILE A 99 4.03 22.18 8.92
CA ILE A 99 4.46 20.89 9.45
C ILE A 99 3.79 19.79 8.63
N TYR A 100 4.56 18.77 8.24
CA TYR A 100 4.07 17.63 7.46
C TYR A 100 4.17 16.32 8.26
N GLU A 101 3.35 15.34 7.90
CA GLU A 101 3.31 13.99 8.47
C GLU A 101 3.84 12.98 7.43
N PRO A 102 5.18 12.74 7.41
CA PRO A 102 5.82 11.96 6.37
C PRO A 102 5.55 10.45 6.51
N TYR A 103 5.49 9.75 5.38
CA TYR A 103 5.45 8.29 5.39
C TYR A 103 6.82 7.68 5.70
N LYS A 104 6.82 6.63 6.51
CA LYS A 104 7.97 5.73 6.63
C LYS A 104 7.97 4.74 5.46
N ILE A 105 8.72 5.06 4.41
CA ILE A 105 8.83 4.21 3.22
C ILE A 105 9.85 3.10 3.50
N ARG A 106 9.46 1.85 3.26
CA ARG A 106 10.34 0.69 3.27
C ARG A 106 10.22 -0.03 1.93
N VAL A 107 11.35 -0.44 1.38
CA VAL A 107 11.42 -1.06 0.05
C VAL A 107 12.02 -2.45 0.19
N PHE A 108 11.28 -3.49 -0.19
CA PHE A 108 11.83 -4.83 -0.32
C PHE A 108 12.21 -5.05 -1.78
N ASN A 109 13.50 -4.92 -2.09
CA ASN A 109 14.03 -5.03 -3.44
C ASN A 109 14.77 -6.37 -3.60
N THR A 110 14.25 -7.23 -4.47
CA THR A 110 14.81 -8.57 -4.75
C THR A 110 15.82 -8.57 -5.90
N ILE A 111 16.01 -7.45 -6.60
CA ILE A 111 16.99 -7.29 -7.70
C ILE A 111 18.28 -6.69 -7.14
N ASN A 112 18.17 -5.60 -6.38
CA ASN A 112 19.31 -4.95 -5.75
C ASN A 112 19.11 -4.90 -4.24
N PHE A 113 19.69 -5.88 -3.54
CA PHE A 113 19.59 -6.00 -2.09
C PHE A 113 20.21 -4.83 -1.33
N GLN A 114 21.23 -4.15 -1.89
CA GLN A 114 21.82 -2.95 -1.25
C GLN A 114 20.80 -1.82 -1.08
N LYS A 115 19.77 -1.76 -1.95
CA LYS A 115 18.67 -0.79 -1.90
C LYS A 115 17.43 -1.33 -1.20
N SER A 116 17.52 -2.51 -0.59
CA SER A 116 16.42 -3.16 0.12
C SER A 116 16.43 -2.81 1.60
N MET A 117 15.29 -2.99 2.27
CA MET A 117 15.13 -2.77 3.70
C MET A 117 15.78 -3.85 4.57
N HIS A 118 16.51 -4.80 3.97
CA HIS A 118 17.14 -5.93 4.65
C HIS A 118 16.15 -6.69 5.55
N PHE A 119 15.02 -7.08 4.98
CA PHE A 119 13.97 -7.80 5.70
C PHE A 119 14.49 -9.16 6.20
N ASN A 120 14.37 -9.39 7.52
CA ASN A 120 14.70 -10.65 8.15
C ASN A 120 13.40 -11.32 8.67
N PRO A 121 12.92 -12.42 8.05
CA PRO A 121 11.73 -13.12 8.51
C PRO A 121 11.90 -13.76 9.90
N PHE A 122 13.14 -14.12 10.29
CA PHE A 122 13.40 -14.72 11.60
C PHE A 122 13.17 -13.76 12.77
N ALA A 123 13.26 -12.44 12.53
CA ALA A 123 12.95 -11.43 13.55
C ALA A 123 11.46 -11.44 13.98
N TYR A 124 10.59 -12.14 13.23
CA TYR A 124 9.16 -12.26 13.49
C TYR A 124 8.76 -13.62 14.08
N ILE A 125 9.72 -14.49 14.40
CA ILE A 125 9.46 -15.75 15.08
C ILE A 125 9.46 -15.49 16.59
N HIS A 126 8.28 -15.56 17.20
CA HIS A 126 8.12 -15.41 18.64
C HIS A 126 7.54 -16.67 19.30
N SER A 127 7.07 -17.62 18.49
CA SER A 127 6.48 -18.87 18.93
C SER A 127 6.68 -19.98 17.89
N GLU A 128 6.52 -21.23 18.30
CA GLU A 128 6.54 -22.39 17.39
C GLU A 128 5.49 -22.27 16.27
N LYS A 129 4.35 -21.63 16.54
CA LYS A 129 3.32 -21.37 15.53
C LYS A 129 3.84 -20.48 14.40
N ASP A 130 4.76 -19.57 14.68
CA ASP A 130 5.34 -18.68 13.66
C ASP A 130 6.34 -19.41 12.77
N ILE A 131 7.03 -20.43 13.30
CA ILE A 131 7.85 -21.35 12.50
C ILE A 131 6.98 -22.02 11.44
N LEU A 132 5.83 -22.59 11.84
CA LEU A 132 4.91 -23.24 10.91
C LEU A 132 4.38 -22.28 9.85
N LYS A 133 4.08 -21.02 10.20
CA LYS A 133 3.63 -20.00 9.23
C LYS A 133 4.70 -19.71 8.19
N ILE A 134 5.96 -19.54 8.60
CA ILE A 134 7.06 -19.25 7.68
C ILE A 134 7.30 -20.44 6.75
N VAL A 135 7.41 -21.65 7.30
CA VAL A 135 7.62 -22.88 6.52
C VAL A 135 6.47 -23.08 5.52
N THR A 136 5.23 -22.91 5.97
CA THR A 136 4.05 -23.04 5.10
C THR A 136 4.06 -21.99 3.98
N THR A 137 4.41 -20.75 4.32
CA THR A 137 4.49 -19.66 3.34
C THR A 137 5.59 -19.93 2.31
N LEU A 138 6.76 -20.41 2.72
CA LEU A 138 7.84 -20.79 1.81
C LEU A 138 7.40 -21.91 0.86
N ILE A 139 6.88 -23.03 1.40
CA ILE A 139 6.44 -24.19 0.62
C ILE A 139 5.32 -23.82 -0.36
N ALA A 140 4.35 -23.00 0.07
CA ALA A 140 3.25 -22.59 -0.78
C ALA A 140 3.71 -21.74 -1.97
N ASN A 141 4.79 -20.96 -1.81
CA ASN A 141 5.31 -20.09 -2.86
C ASN A 141 6.42 -20.76 -3.72
N THR A 142 6.92 -21.94 -3.35
CA THR A 142 7.85 -22.73 -4.18
C THR A 142 7.16 -23.77 -5.06
N LYS A 143 5.90 -24.11 -4.76
CA LYS A 143 5.04 -24.92 -5.63
C LYS A 143 4.52 -24.06 -6.80
N GLY A 144 5.33 -23.85 -7.83
CA GLY A 144 4.91 -23.16 -9.04
C GLY A 144 3.82 -23.92 -9.82
N GLU A 145 3.10 -23.25 -10.72
CA GLU A 145 2.11 -23.87 -11.63
C GLU A 145 2.77 -24.70 -12.78
N GLY A 146 4.09 -24.71 -12.86
CA GLY A 146 4.87 -25.54 -13.79
C GLY A 146 5.39 -26.83 -13.16
N LYS A 147 5.72 -27.85 -13.98
CA LYS A 147 6.41 -29.07 -13.53
C LYS A 147 7.56 -28.69 -12.59
N ALA A 148 7.60 -29.32 -11.41
CA ALA A 148 8.69 -29.17 -10.46
C ALA A 148 10.04 -29.28 -11.20
N GLY A 149 10.71 -28.14 -11.36
CA GLY A 149 12.14 -28.12 -11.65
C GLY A 149 12.90 -28.56 -10.41
N ASP A 150 14.17 -28.91 -10.60
CA ASP A 150 15.05 -29.63 -9.67
C ASP A 150 14.77 -29.35 -8.19
N ASP A 151 14.79 -30.45 -7.43
CA ASP A 151 14.57 -30.46 -5.99
C ASP A 151 15.37 -29.34 -5.33
N PHE A 152 14.69 -28.57 -4.49
CA PHE A 152 15.27 -27.44 -3.75
C PHE A 152 16.50 -27.83 -2.90
N TRP A 153 16.72 -29.12 -2.67
CA TRP A 153 17.76 -29.69 -1.81
C TRP A 153 18.74 -30.63 -2.53
N VAL A 154 18.71 -30.72 -3.87
CA VAL A 154 19.61 -31.59 -4.65
C VAL A 154 20.77 -30.80 -5.23
#